data_AF-A0A928XQ05-F1
#
_entry.id   AF-A0A928XQ05-F1
#
_cell.length_a   1.000
_cell.length_b   1.000
_cell.length_c   1.000
_cell.angle_alpha   90.00
_cell.angle_beta   90.00
_cell.angle_gamma   90.00
#
_symmetry.space_group_name_H-M   'P 1'
#
loop_
_entity.id
_entity.type
_entity.pdbx_description
1 polymer ?
#
loop_
_entity_poly.entity_id
_entity_poly.type
_entity_poly.pdbx_seq_one_letter_code
_entity_poly.pdbx_strand_id
1 'polypeptide(L)'
;MRITTDELERPTEWLRRLAENRALYRQLLDGAGSLAVAAYRLARARCRVQPVPNAIPTAAEVRVAADEIARYVGMRFTLSARQLVADCEHAGLAVIVPINASAA
;
A
#
# COMPACT_ATOMS: atom_id res chain seq x y z
N MET A 1 15.78 10.78 2.66
CA MET A 1 14.40 11.28 2.86
C MET A 1 13.70 10.33 3.83
N ARG A 2 13.32 10.76 5.04
CA ARG A 2 12.59 9.90 5.99
C ARG A 2 11.12 9.85 5.56
N ILE A 3 10.82 8.98 4.59
CA ILE A 3 9.47 8.75 4.04
C ILE A 3 8.52 8.16 5.13
N THR A 4 9.04 7.85 6.32
CA THR A 4 8.36 7.03 7.33
C THR A 4 7.28 7.72 8.15
N THR A 5 7.31 9.05 8.33
CA THR A 5 6.27 9.78 9.10
C THR A 5 5.34 10.64 8.25
N ASP A 6 5.79 11.16 7.10
CA ASP A 6 4.96 12.03 6.24
C ASP A 6 3.64 11.37 5.80
N GLU A 7 3.64 10.07 5.52
CA GLU A 7 2.42 9.32 5.16
C GLU A 7 1.38 9.22 6.29
N LEU A 8 1.81 9.46 7.54
CA LEU A 8 0.96 9.47 8.73
C LEU A 8 0.52 10.89 9.07
N GLU A 9 1.47 11.82 9.11
CA GLU A 9 1.28 13.20 9.57
C GLU A 9 0.62 14.09 8.52
N ARG A 10 0.96 13.88 7.23
CA ARG A 10 0.50 14.70 6.09
C ARG A 10 0.19 13.81 4.88
N PRO A 11 -0.78 12.89 5.00
CA PRO A 11 -1.05 11.89 3.96
C PRO A 11 -1.44 12.53 2.62
N THR A 12 -2.15 13.66 2.61
CA THR A 12 -2.53 14.37 1.37
C THR A 12 -1.31 14.86 0.60
N GLU A 13 -0.39 15.57 1.25
CA GLU A 13 0.84 16.04 0.62
C GLU A 13 1.75 14.89 0.19
N TRP A 14 1.83 13.83 1.00
CA TRP A 14 2.60 12.65 0.66
C TRP A 14 2.07 11.97 -0.61
N LEU A 15 0.75 11.78 -0.72
CA LEU A 15 0.09 11.24 -1.92
C LEU A 15 0.28 12.15 -3.12
N ARG A 16 0.14 13.48 -2.95
CA ARG A 16 0.37 14.45 -4.03
C ARG A 16 1.78 14.35 -4.59
N ARG A 17 2.80 14.26 -3.72
CA ARG A 17 4.20 14.12 -4.14
C ARG A 17 4.43 12.82 -4.93
N LEU A 18 3.85 11.71 -4.50
CA LEU A 18 3.92 10.44 -5.24
C LEU A 18 3.28 10.56 -6.63
N ALA A 19 2.13 11.21 -6.73
CA ALA A 19 1.47 11.44 -8.01
C ALA A 19 2.31 12.33 -8.97
N GLU A 20 3.00 13.32 -8.42
CA GLU A 20 3.85 14.26 -9.19
C GLU A 20 5.21 13.67 -9.59
N ASN A 21 5.76 12.74 -8.81
CA ASN A 21 7.09 12.20 -9.04
C ASN A 21 7.13 10.67 -8.99
N ARG A 22 7.14 10.07 -10.18
CA ARG A 22 7.18 8.60 -10.36
C ARG A 22 8.38 7.93 -9.69
N ALA A 23 9.53 8.62 -9.55
CA ALA A 23 10.70 8.05 -8.90
C ALA A 23 10.48 7.77 -7.41
N LEU A 24 9.52 8.45 -6.78
CA LEU A 24 9.19 8.25 -5.37
C LEU A 24 8.50 6.90 -5.11
N TYR A 25 7.84 6.28 -6.11
CA TYR A 25 7.32 4.92 -5.96
C TYR A 25 8.42 3.89 -5.80
N ARG A 26 9.56 4.08 -6.47
CA ARG A 26 10.72 3.20 -6.28
C ARG A 26 11.35 3.40 -4.92
N GLN A 27 11.51 4.64 -4.47
CA GLN A 27 12.00 4.92 -3.12
C GLN A 27 11.08 4.37 -2.03
N LEU A 28 9.76 4.41 -2.25
CA LEU A 28 8.77 3.79 -1.36
C LEU A 28 8.99 2.28 -1.29
N LEU A 29 9.14 1.61 -2.44
CA LEU A 29 9.40 0.18 -2.51
C LEU A 29 10.71 -0.20 -1.82
N ASP A 30 11.81 0.47 -2.17
CA ASP A 30 13.14 0.21 -1.61
C ASP A 30 13.16 0.44 -0.10
N GLY A 31 12.52 1.52 0.37
CA GLY A 31 12.44 1.85 1.80
C GLY A 31 11.46 0.97 2.60
N ALA A 32 10.51 0.31 1.93
CA ALA A 32 9.59 -0.62 2.57
C ALA A 32 10.15 -2.04 2.67
N GLY A 33 11.14 -2.40 1.85
CA GLY A 33 11.76 -3.73 1.81
C GLY A 33 10.89 -4.83 1.18
N SER A 34 9.60 -4.58 0.97
CA SER A 34 8.71 -5.48 0.23
C SER A 34 7.57 -4.72 -0.45
N LEU A 35 7.03 -5.30 -1.52
CA LEU A 35 5.88 -4.74 -2.23
C LEU A 35 4.62 -4.72 -1.35
N ALA A 36 4.41 -5.75 -0.51
CA ALA A 36 3.28 -5.82 0.41
C ALA A 36 3.29 -4.64 1.40
N VAL A 37 4.44 -4.37 2.03
CA VAL A 37 4.60 -3.24 2.96
C VAL A 37 4.45 -1.91 2.23
N ALA A 38 5.04 -1.76 1.04
CA ALA A 38 4.92 -0.54 0.23
C ALA A 38 3.46 -0.26 -0.15
N ALA A 39 2.75 -1.29 -0.62
CA ALA A 39 1.35 -1.22 -1.01
C ALA A 39 0.44 -0.91 0.18
N TYR A 40 0.69 -1.54 1.33
CA TYR A 40 -0.02 -1.26 2.56
C TYR A 40 0.12 0.21 2.97
N ARG A 41 1.35 0.76 2.94
CA ARG A 41 1.61 2.16 3.28
C ARG A 41 0.86 3.13 2.36
N LEU A 42 0.89 2.87 1.06
CA LEU A 42 0.15 3.65 0.06
C LEU A 42 -1.36 3.56 0.28
N ALA A 43 -1.90 2.35 0.46
CA ALA A 43 -3.31 2.13 0.73
C ALA A 43 -3.75 2.82 2.02
N ARG A 44 -2.99 2.68 3.11
CA ARG A 44 -3.28 3.31 4.40
C ARG A 44 -3.30 4.84 4.31
N ALA A 45 -2.36 5.45 3.58
CA ALA A 45 -2.38 6.89 3.38
C ALA A 45 -3.66 7.33 2.65
N ARG A 46 -4.12 6.56 1.66
CA ARG A 46 -5.40 6.81 0.96
C ARG A 46 -6.60 6.68 1.89
N CYS A 47 -6.66 5.63 2.69
CA CYS A 47 -7.73 5.42 3.66
C CYS A 47 -7.88 6.58 4.66
N ARG A 48 -6.77 7.25 5.03
CA ARG A 48 -6.80 8.42 5.92
C ARG A 48 -7.35 9.69 5.30
N VAL A 49 -7.33 9.82 3.97
CA VAL A 49 -7.81 11.02 3.26
C VAL A 49 -9.20 10.83 2.64
N GLN A 50 -9.83 9.67 2.85
CA GLN A 50 -11.21 9.44 2.46
C GLN A 50 -12.19 10.29 3.30
N PRO A 51 -13.41 10.57 2.79
CA PRO A 51 -14.43 11.31 3.55
C PRO A 51 -14.76 10.71 4.92
N VAL A 52 -14.67 9.39 5.04
CA VAL A 52 -14.73 8.66 6.32
C VAL A 52 -13.36 8.01 6.53
N PRO A 53 -12.46 8.65 7.31
CA PRO A 53 -11.11 8.15 7.49
C PRO A 53 -11.10 6.80 8.20
N ASN A 54 -10.24 5.90 7.72
CA ASN A 54 -9.93 4.65 8.41
C ASN A 54 -8.41 4.38 8.41
N ALA A 55 -7.94 3.59 9.37
CA ALA A 55 -6.52 3.35 9.57
C ALA A 55 -6.02 2.01 8.98
N ILE A 56 -6.95 1.15 8.56
CA ILE A 56 -6.66 -0.24 8.17
C ILE A 56 -7.24 -0.48 6.77
N PRO A 57 -6.39 -0.58 5.73
CA PRO A 57 -6.85 -0.83 4.38
C PRO A 57 -7.43 -2.24 4.23
N THR A 58 -8.31 -2.38 3.24
CA THR A 58 -8.84 -3.66 2.76
C THR A 58 -7.85 -4.39 1.84
N ALA A 59 -7.99 -5.70 1.70
CA ALA A 59 -7.18 -6.49 0.78
C ALA A 59 -7.28 -6.00 -0.69
N ALA A 60 -8.45 -5.47 -1.07
CA ALA A 60 -8.67 -4.88 -2.38
C ALA A 60 -7.85 -3.58 -2.56
N GLU A 61 -7.87 -2.69 -1.58
CA GLU A 61 -7.10 -1.44 -1.61
C GLU A 61 -5.59 -1.71 -1.63
N VAL A 62 -5.11 -2.67 -0.84
CA VAL A 62 -3.71 -3.10 -0.87
C VAL A 62 -3.33 -3.66 -2.24
N ARG A 63 -4.18 -4.49 -2.86
CA ARG A 63 -3.93 -5.02 -4.22
C ARG A 63 -3.86 -3.91 -5.27
N VAL A 64 -4.78 -2.95 -5.24
CA VAL A 64 -4.76 -1.80 -6.16
C VAL A 64 -3.49 -0.98 -5.98
N ALA A 65 -3.07 -0.75 -4.74
CA ALA A 65 -1.83 -0.04 -4.43
C ALA A 65 -0.59 -0.81 -4.92
N ALA A 66 -0.56 -2.14 -4.75
CA ALA A 66 0.54 -2.98 -5.23
C ALA A 66 0.67 -2.94 -6.75
N ASP A 67 -0.44 -3.07 -7.46
CA ASP A 67 -0.49 -3.00 -8.93
C ASP A 67 -0.02 -1.63 -9.44
N GLU A 68 -0.41 -0.55 -8.77
CA GLU A 68 0.04 0.79 -9.11
C GLU A 68 1.55 0.98 -8.90
N ILE A 69 2.08 0.56 -7.74
CA ILE A 69 3.53 0.61 -7.48
C ILE A 69 4.26 -0.19 -8.54
N ALA A 70 3.84 -1.44 -8.80
CA ALA A 70 4.44 -2.32 -9.79
C ALA A 70 4.49 -1.68 -11.19
N ARG A 71 3.37 -1.09 -11.63
CA ARG A 71 3.28 -0.36 -12.89
C ARG A 71 4.28 0.80 -12.95
N TYR A 72 4.37 1.62 -11.90
CA TYR A 72 5.31 2.75 -11.88
C TYR A 72 6.76 2.32 -11.76
N VAL A 73 7.05 1.18 -11.13
CA VAL A 73 8.42 0.67 -11.02
C VAL A 73 8.82 -0.26 -12.16
N GLY A 74 7.96 -0.51 -13.15
CA GLY A 74 8.25 -1.39 -14.27
C GLY A 74 8.40 -2.87 -13.89
N MET A 75 7.80 -3.29 -12.77
CA MET A 75 7.80 -4.67 -12.30
C MET A 75 6.56 -5.39 -12.81
N ARG A 76 6.70 -6.67 -13.20
CA ARG A 76 5.54 -7.54 -13.42
C ARG A 76 5.02 -8.01 -12.08
N PHE A 77 3.77 -7.70 -11.78
CA PHE A 77 3.10 -8.09 -10.56
C PHE A 77 2.00 -9.11 -10.87
N THR A 78 2.10 -10.29 -10.25
CA THR A 78 1.16 -11.41 -10.43
C THR A 78 0.65 -11.99 -9.11
N LEU A 79 0.99 -11.37 -7.97
CA LEU A 79 0.56 -11.90 -6.67
C LEU A 79 -0.95 -11.78 -6.53
N SER A 80 -1.56 -12.86 -6.01
CA SER A 80 -2.97 -12.85 -5.64
C SER A 80 -3.19 -11.93 -4.42
N ALA A 81 -4.44 -11.48 -4.23
CA ALA A 81 -4.81 -10.72 -3.03
C ALA A 81 -4.47 -11.50 -1.74
N ARG A 82 -4.64 -12.83 -1.77
CA ARG A 82 -4.35 -13.72 -0.64
C ARG A 82 -2.86 -13.74 -0.30
N GLN A 83 -1.98 -13.80 -1.31
CA GLN A 83 -0.53 -13.76 -1.09
C GLN A 83 -0.11 -12.42 -0.49
N LEU A 84 -0.63 -11.31 -1.03
CA LEU A 84 -0.36 -9.96 -0.50
C LEU A 84 -0.79 -9.80 0.96
N VAL A 85 -1.95 -10.34 1.32
CA VAL A 85 -2.43 -10.33 2.70
C VAL A 85 -1.49 -11.12 3.61
N ALA A 86 -1.11 -12.34 3.22
CA ALA A 86 -0.17 -13.16 3.99
C ALA A 86 1.18 -12.46 4.20
N ASP A 87 1.69 -11.78 3.17
CA ASP A 87 2.93 -11.00 3.27
C ASP A 87 2.77 -9.79 4.20
N CYS A 88 1.61 -9.13 4.19
CA CYS A 88 1.28 -8.06 5.14
C CYS A 88 1.23 -8.58 6.59
N GLU A 89 0.56 -9.71 6.81
CA GLU A 89 0.45 -10.35 8.13
C GLU A 89 1.82 -10.77 8.66
N HIS A 90 2.67 -11.34 7.80
CA HIS A 90 4.05 -11.69 8.15
C HIS A 90 4.88 -10.46 8.55
N ALA A 91 4.58 -9.29 7.97
CA ALA A 91 5.16 -8.01 8.35
C ALA A 91 4.47 -7.34 9.56
N GLY A 92 3.50 -8.00 10.20
CA GLY A 92 2.75 -7.46 11.35
C GLY A 92 1.72 -6.39 10.98
N LEU A 93 1.26 -6.36 9.73
CA LEU A 93 0.32 -5.38 9.20
C LEU A 93 -1.07 -6.00 9.05
N ALA A 94 -2.05 -5.44 9.75
CA ALA A 94 -3.44 -5.89 9.68
C ALA A 94 -4.11 -5.41 8.38
N VAL A 95 -4.82 -6.29 7.69
CA VAL A 95 -5.57 -5.98 6.46
C VAL A 95 -7.00 -6.48 6.60
N ILE A 96 -7.99 -5.68 6.20
CA ILE A 96 -9.40 -6.10 6.24
C ILE A 96 -9.66 -7.06 5.07
N VAL A 97 -9.98 -8.31 5.39
CA VAL A 97 -10.37 -9.34 4.42
C VAL A 97 -11.89 -9.59 4.46
N PRO A 98 -12.58 -9.69 3.31
CA PRO A 98 -14.00 -10.02 3.29
C PRO A 98 -14.22 -11.46 3.76
N ILE A 99 -15.29 -11.67 4.53
CA ILE A 99 -15.62 -12.94 5.21
C ILE A 99 -15.73 -14.12 4.22
N ASN A 100 -16.13 -13.85 2.97
CA ASN A 100 -16.29 -14.87 1.92
C ASN A 100 -14.99 -15.25 1.19
N ALA A 101 -13.87 -14.56 1.44
CA ALA A 101 -12.59 -14.85 0.78
C ALA A 101 -11.77 -15.95 1.49
N SER A 102 -12.24 -16.47 2.63
CA SER A 102 -11.57 -17.51 3.40
C SER A 102 -11.80 -18.93 2.86
N ALA A 103 -12.64 -19.10 1.84
CA ALA A 103 -13.16 -20.40 1.40
C ALA A 103 -12.83 -20.80 -0.06
N ALA A 104 -11.83 -20.17 -0.71
CA ALA A 104 -11.40 -20.53 -2.07
C ALA A 104 -9.88 -20.72 -2.16
#